data_AF-A0A7C5N3G4-F1
#
_entry.id   AF-A0A7C5N3G4-F1
#
_cell.length_a   1.000
_cell.length_b   1.000
_cell.length_c   1.000
_cell.angle_alpha   90.00
_cell.angle_beta   90.00
_cell.angle_gamma   90.00
#
_symmetry.space_group_name_H-M   'P 1'
#
loop_
_entity.id
_entity.type
_entity.pdbx_description
1 polymer ?
#
loop_
_entity_poly.entity_id
_entity_poly.type
_entity_poly.pdbx_seq_one_letter_code
_entity_poly.pdbx_strand_id
1 'polypeptide(L)' 'NLVERYFNKLKHFRRIATRFEKLAVTFLSAVALASARLWTRAYESTT' A
#
# COMPACT_ATOMS: atom_id res chain seq x y z
N ASN A 1 5.51 5.26 14.89
CA ASN A 1 4.35 4.35 14.95
C ASN A 1 3.32 4.48 13.81
N LEU A 2 2.82 5.67 13.42
CA LEU A 2 1.88 5.77 12.27
C LEU A 2 2.51 5.36 10.93
N VAL A 3 3.72 5.85 10.66
CA VAL A 3 4.48 5.53 9.45
C VAL A 3 4.84 4.05 9.38
N GLU A 4 5.33 3.47 10.48
CA GLU A 4 5.65 2.04 10.56
C GLU A 4 4.42 1.15 10.36
N ARG A 5 3.27 1.49 10.96
CA ARG A 5 2.01 0.76 10.75
C ARG A 5 1.54 0.84 9.31
N TYR A 6 1.70 2.00 8.68
CA TYR A 6 1.37 2.18 7.27
C TYR A 6 2.22 1.26 6.38
N PHE A 7 3.56 1.28 6.54
CA PHE A 7 4.43 0.37 5.80
C PHE A 7 4.19 -1.11 6.13
N ASN A 8 3.80 -1.44 7.37
CA ASN A 8 3.47 -2.80 7.76
C ASN A 8 2.20 -3.30 7.03
N LYS A 9 1.17 -2.45 6.90
CA LYS A 9 -0.02 -2.74 6.08
C LYS A 9 0.31 -2.81 4.59
N LEU A 10 1.26 -2.00 4.13
CA LEU A 10 1.71 -1.96 2.74
C LEU A 10 2.49 -3.23 2.34
N LYS A 11 3.27 -3.80 3.27
CA LYS A 11 3.95 -5.10 3.10
C LYS A 11 3.00 -6.30 2.99
N HIS A 12 1.75 -6.17 3.44
CA HIS A 12 0.74 -7.23 3.26
C HIS A 12 0.36 -7.43 1.78
N PHE A 13 0.55 -6.40 0.96
CA PHE A 13 0.40 -6.52 -0.48
C PHE A 13 1.61 -7.23 -1.07
N ARG A 14 1.45 -8.54 -1.35
CA ARG A 14 2.50 -9.41 -1.90
C ARG A 14 3.23 -8.80 -3.10
N ARG A 15 2.49 -8.10 -3.98
CA ARG A 15 3.03 -7.42 -5.16
C ARG A 15 3.99 -6.27 -4.84
N ILE A 16 3.80 -5.58 -3.71
CA ILE A 16 4.68 -4.50 -3.27
C ILE A 16 5.88 -5.07 -2.49
N ALA A 17 5.63 -6.11 -1.68
CA ALA A 17 6.65 -6.78 -0.88
C ALA A 17 7.70 -7.50 -1.73
N THR A 18 7.30 -8.12 -2.85
CA THR A 18 8.23 -8.89 -3.67
C THR A 18 9.08 -8.03 -4.60
N ARG A 19 8.81 -6.72 -4.75
CA ARG A 19 9.58 -5.72 -5.52
C ARG A 19 10.18 -6.19 -6.87
N PHE A 20 9.62 -7.23 -7.49
CA PHE A 20 10.08 -7.79 -8.76
C PHE A 20 9.45 -7.08 -9.97
N GLU A 21 8.77 -5.96 -9.77
CA GLU A 21 8.23 -5.17 -10.88
C GLU A 21 9.40 -4.56 -11.66
N LYS A 22 9.59 -5.06 -12.89
CA LYS A 22 10.69 -4.67 -13.79
C LYS A 22 10.65 -3.18 -14.17
N LEU A 23 9.47 -2.56 -14.05
CA LEU A 23 9.24 -1.12 -14.30
C LEU A 23 8.92 -0.39 -12.99
N ALA A 24 9.64 0.71 -12.74
CA ALA A 24 9.38 1.59 -11.61
C ALA A 24 7.95 2.18 -11.63
N VAL A 25 7.39 2.40 -12.82
CA VAL A 25 6.01 2.88 -12.99
C VAL A 25 5.02 1.87 -12.41
N THR A 26 5.16 0.58 -12.70
CA THR A 26 4.24 -0.45 -12.22
C THR A 26 4.31 -0.61 -10.70
N PHE A 27 5.52 -0.47 -10.14
CA PHE A 27 5.71 -0.40 -8.68
C PHE A 27 4.98 0.81 -8.08
N LEU A 28 5.16 2.00 -8.65
CA LEU A 28 4.51 3.22 -8.16
C LEU A 28 2.98 3.14 -8.26
N SER A 29 2.45 2.63 -9.36
CA SER A 29 1.01 2.41 -9.55
C SER A 29 0.44 1.44 -8.51
N ALA A 30 1.16 0.35 -8.21
CA ALA A 30 0.74 -0.60 -7.17
C ALA A 30 0.74 0.03 -5.78
N VAL A 31 1.73 0.86 -5.46
CA VAL A 31 1.80 1.61 -4.19
C VAL A 31 0.66 2.63 -4.10
N ALA A 32 0.37 3.36 -5.19
CA ALA A 32 -0.74 4.32 -5.23
C ALA A 32 -2.09 3.64 -5.02
N LEU A 33 -2.34 2.50 -5.68
CA LEU A 33 -3.56 1.72 -5.51
C LEU A 33 -3.71 1.16 -4.08
N ALA A 34 -2.63 0.63 -3.50
CA ALA A 34 -2.65 0.16 -2.12
C ALA A 34 -2.89 1.31 -1.12
N SER A 35 -2.33 2.49 -1.39
CA SER A 35 -2.55 3.70 -0.59
C SER A 35 -4.01 4.15 -0.63
N ALA A 36 -4.59 4.23 -1.83
CA ALA A 36 -6.00 4.58 -2.01
C ALA A 36 -6.93 3.60 -1.28
N ARG A 37 -6.63 2.30 -1.36
CA ARG A 37 -7.41 1.27 -0.65
C ARG A 37 -7.26 1.32 0.88
N LEU A 38 -6.08 1.66 1.37
CA LEU A 38 -5.86 1.88 2.80
C LEU A 38 -6.59 3.12 3.30
N TRP A 39 -6.67 4.17 2.48
CA TRP A 39 -7.37 5.40 2.79
C TRP A 39 -8.88 5.21 2.88
N THR A 40 -9.49 4.52 1.92
CA THR A 40 -10.94 4.24 1.94
C THR A 40 -11.34 3.36 3.12
N ARG A 41 -10.52 2.35 3.46
CA ARG A 41 -10.71 1.52 4.66
C ARG A 41 -10.58 2.31 5.96
N ALA A 42 -9.69 3.29 6.03
CA ALA A 42 -9.55 4.15 7.21
C ALA A 42 -10.77 5.04 7.41
N TYR A 43 -11.37 5.55 6.32
CA TYR A 43 -12.62 6.31 6.36
C TYR A 43 -13.79 5.44 6.85
N GLU A 44 -13.92 4.22 6.35
CA GLU A 44 -15.02 3.30 6.71
C GLU A 44 -14.95 2.81 8.16
N SER A 45 -13.76 2.70 8.77
CA SER A 45 -13.60 2.37 10.19
C SER A 45 -13.78 3.57 11.15
N THR A 46 -13.96 4.79 10.65
CA THR A 46 -14.16 5.99 11.48
C THR A 46 -15.65 6.35 11.61
N THR A 47 -16.55 5.59 11.00
CA THR A 47 -18.02 5.67 11.17
C THR A 47 -18.51 4.48 12.00
#